data_AF-A0AAN6KST0-F1
#
_entry.id   AF-A0AAN6KST0-F1
#
_cell.length_a   1.000
_cell.length_b   1.000
_cell.length_c   1.000
_cell.angle_alpha   90.00
_cell.angle_beta   90.00
_cell.angle_gamma   90.00
#
_symmetry.space_group_name_H-M   'P 1'
#
loop_
_entity.id
_entity.type
_entity.pdbx_description
1 polymer ?
#
loop_
_entity_poly.entity_id
_entity_poly.type
_entity_poly.pdbx_seq_one_letter_code
_entity_poly.pdbx_strand_id
1 'polypeptide(L)'
;MSTWASWLWPWGAAGPNGPVRPTDASHDPTLRSHFLSLLDNTEPPQVFKPSEVAQLLRPAELAKLGYESWNEAIPAIRELAFELRAVGYCEILQKGKVLGDDVDLIEVEGAIRIRRMHDYTSKLADDW
;
A
#
# COMPACT_ATOMS: atom_id res chain seq x y z
N MET A 1 -24.51 -2.30 7.21
CA MET A 1 -23.77 -1.25 7.93
C MET A 1 -22.31 -1.41 7.56
N SER A 2 -21.81 -0.58 6.65
CA SER A 2 -20.50 -0.79 6.03
C SER A 2 -19.40 -0.25 6.96
N THR A 3 -18.51 -1.13 7.41
CA THR A 3 -17.46 -0.94 8.41
C THR A 3 -16.24 -0.13 7.95
N TRP A 4 -16.35 0.58 6.82
CA TRP A 4 -15.23 1.36 6.26
C TRP A 4 -15.12 2.75 6.90
N ALA A 5 -16.23 3.32 7.39
CA ALA A 5 -16.27 4.64 8.01
C ALA A 5 -15.57 4.71 9.38
N SER A 6 -15.29 3.57 10.02
CA SER A 6 -14.55 3.50 11.30
C SER A 6 -13.01 3.56 11.14
N TRP A 7 -12.49 3.67 9.92
CA TRP A 7 -11.05 3.73 9.63
C TRP A 7 -10.51 5.14 9.31
N LEU A 8 -11.39 6.12 9.12
CA LEU A 8 -11.04 7.50 8.78
C LEU A 8 -11.30 8.45 9.97
N TRP A 9 -10.53 8.31 11.08
CA TRP A 9 -10.27 9.33 12.14
C TRP A 9 -10.95 9.19 13.53
N PRO A 10 -10.33 9.65 14.65
CA PRO A 10 -8.93 10.01 14.89
C PRO A 10 -8.18 8.91 15.65
N TRP A 11 -6.99 8.54 15.19
CA TRP A 11 -5.95 8.17 16.13
C TRP A 11 -5.70 9.39 17.02
N GLY A 12 -6.19 9.33 18.26
CA GLY A 12 -5.81 10.27 19.30
C GLY A 12 -4.30 10.33 19.36
N ALA A 13 -3.77 11.56 19.46
CA ALA A 13 -2.35 11.89 19.60
C ALA A 13 -1.52 10.67 20.02
N ALA A 14 -0.76 10.09 19.08
CA ALA A 14 0.18 9.04 19.39
C ALA A 14 1.05 9.58 20.54
N GLY A 15 0.81 9.08 21.74
CA GLY A 15 1.73 9.28 22.84
C GLY A 15 3.09 8.66 22.44
N PRO A 16 4.13 8.80 23.27
CA PRO A 16 5.45 8.23 22.98
C PRO A 16 5.46 6.71 22.73
N ASN A 17 4.35 6.01 22.97
CA ASN A 17 4.17 4.56 22.77
C ASN A 17 2.99 4.19 21.84
N GLY A 18 2.46 5.14 21.04
CA GLY A 18 1.37 4.85 20.10
C GLY A 18 1.84 4.16 18.81
N PRO A 19 0.92 3.57 18.02
CA PRO A 19 1.27 2.99 16.72
C PRO A 19 1.95 4.02 15.81
N VAL A 20 2.94 3.58 15.04
CA VAL A 20 3.63 4.43 14.07
C VAL A 20 2.62 4.92 13.03
N ARG A 21 2.74 6.19 12.65
CA ARG A 21 1.85 6.79 11.64
C ARG A 21 1.99 6.04 10.32
N PRO A 22 0.91 5.88 9.53
CA PRO A 22 0.97 5.18 8.25
C PRO A 22 2.07 5.70 7.31
N THR A 23 2.24 7.02 7.24
CA THR A 23 3.28 7.69 6.44
C THR A 23 4.71 7.37 6.91
N ASP A 24 4.93 7.22 8.22
CA ASP A 24 6.25 6.84 8.74
C ASP A 24 6.49 5.33 8.52
N ALA A 25 5.44 4.52 8.68
CA ALA A 25 5.50 3.08 8.50
C ALA A 25 5.66 2.66 7.02
N SER A 26 5.20 3.46 6.05
CA SER A 26 5.44 3.20 4.61
C SER A 26 6.93 3.15 4.26
N HIS A 27 7.75 3.87 5.03
CA HIS A 27 9.21 3.94 4.88
C HIS A 27 9.96 2.83 5.65
N ASP A 28 9.26 1.97 6.41
CA ASP A 28 9.92 0.87 7.11
C ASP A 28 10.50 -0.16 6.11
N PRO A 29 11.78 -0.53 6.24
CA PRO A 29 12.45 -1.41 5.27
C PRO A 29 11.86 -2.82 5.22
N THR A 30 11.29 -3.32 6.32
CA THR A 30 10.68 -4.64 6.38
C THR A 30 9.34 -4.65 5.65
N LEU A 31 8.50 -3.65 5.91
CA LEU A 31 7.24 -3.48 5.18
C LEU A 31 7.49 -3.33 3.67
N ARG A 32 8.47 -2.49 3.29
CA ARG A 32 8.87 -2.29 1.90
C ARG A 32 9.40 -3.57 1.26
N SER A 33 10.20 -4.37 1.97
CA SER A 33 10.72 -5.64 1.47
C SER A 33 9.62 -6.64 1.17
N HIS A 34 8.63 -6.79 2.05
CA HIS A 34 7.46 -7.67 1.81
C HIS A 34 6.62 -7.19 0.62
N PHE A 35 6.41 -5.88 0.52
CA PHE A 35 5.69 -5.28 -0.61
C PHE A 35 6.39 -5.57 -1.94
N LEU A 36 7.69 -5.28 -2.02
CA LEU A 36 8.47 -5.48 -3.24
C LEU A 36 8.58 -6.96 -3.61
N SER A 37 8.69 -7.85 -2.62
CA SER A 37 8.64 -9.30 -2.87
C SER A 37 7.34 -9.72 -3.55
N LEU A 38 6.18 -9.24 -3.07
CA LEU A 38 4.90 -9.53 -3.73
C LEU A 38 4.80 -8.88 -5.11
N LEU A 39 5.26 -7.63 -5.23
CA LEU A 39 5.30 -6.92 -6.51
C LEU A 39 6.15 -7.68 -7.53
N ASP A 40 7.26 -8.26 -7.09
CA ASP A 40 8.20 -8.93 -7.98
C ASP A 40 7.74 -10.31 -8.45
N ASN A 41 6.97 -10.99 -7.60
CA ASN A 41 6.39 -12.29 -7.89
C ASN A 41 5.00 -12.19 -8.56
N THR A 42 4.45 -11.00 -8.74
CA THR A 42 3.15 -10.79 -9.39
C THR A 42 3.34 -10.33 -10.83
N GLU A 43 3.28 -11.28 -11.78
CA GLU A 43 3.33 -10.98 -13.21
C GLU A 43 2.00 -10.41 -13.72
N PRO A 44 1.98 -9.24 -14.38
CA PRO A 44 0.78 -8.74 -15.03
C PRO A 44 0.18 -9.78 -16.00
N PRO A 45 -1.15 -9.98 -16.05
CA PRO A 45 -2.20 -9.13 -15.49
C PRO A 45 -2.58 -9.46 -14.02
N GLN A 46 -1.83 -10.33 -13.35
CA GLN A 46 -2.12 -10.70 -11.95
C GLN A 46 -1.98 -9.49 -11.04
N VAL A 47 -2.71 -9.54 -9.92
CA VAL A 47 -2.76 -8.47 -8.92
C VAL A 47 -2.74 -9.06 -7.52
N PHE A 48 -2.24 -8.29 -6.56
CA PHE A 48 -2.33 -8.60 -5.13
C PHE A 48 -3.05 -7.49 -4.36
N LYS A 49 -3.35 -7.76 -3.09
CA LYS A 49 -4.08 -6.88 -2.17
C LYS A 49 -3.15 -6.33 -1.10
N PRO A 50 -3.41 -5.12 -0.56
CA PRO A 50 -2.71 -4.63 0.62
C PRO A 50 -2.78 -5.60 1.83
N SER A 51 -3.90 -6.30 1.99
CA SER A 51 -4.06 -7.30 3.05
C SER A 51 -3.12 -8.49 2.90
N GLU A 52 -2.72 -8.85 1.68
CA GLU A 52 -1.78 -9.94 1.45
C GLU A 52 -0.38 -9.55 1.90
N VAL A 53 0.05 -8.32 1.61
CA VAL A 53 1.30 -7.74 2.16
C VAL A 53 1.26 -7.72 3.69
N ALA A 54 0.14 -7.26 4.26
CA ALA A 54 -0.01 -7.16 5.71
C ALA A 54 0.07 -8.53 6.40
N GLN A 55 -0.48 -9.58 5.78
CA GLN A 55 -0.45 -10.93 6.32
C GLN A 55 0.93 -11.60 6.29
N LEU A 56 1.88 -11.05 5.51
CA LEU A 56 3.27 -11.50 5.52
C LEU A 56 4.06 -10.95 6.72
N LEU A 57 3.55 -9.91 7.39
CA LEU A 57 4.21 -9.31 8.55
C LEU A 57 4.17 -10.28 9.73
N ARG A 58 5.34 -10.52 10.31
CA ARG A 58 5.48 -11.34 11.52
C ARG A 58 5.05 -10.55 12.75
N PRO A 59 4.62 -11.22 13.85
CA PRO A 59 4.24 -10.53 15.08
C PRO A 59 5.31 -9.56 15.62
N ALA A 60 6.60 -9.91 15.51
CA ALA A 60 7.70 -9.04 15.91
C ALA A 60 7.84 -7.78 15.03
N GLU A 61 7.48 -7.87 13.75
CA GLU A 61 7.52 -6.76 12.79
C GLU A 61 6.34 -5.82 13.03
N LEU A 62 5.16 -6.37 13.32
CA LEU A 62 3.98 -5.60 13.74
C LEU A 62 4.25 -4.86 15.05
N ALA A 63 4.79 -5.55 16.06
CA ALA A 63 5.12 -4.95 17.35
C ALA A 63 6.16 -3.82 17.23
N LYS A 64 7.14 -3.95 16.31
CA LYS A 64 8.12 -2.89 16.00
C LYS A 64 7.44 -1.62 15.49
N LEU A 65 6.34 -1.76 14.74
CA LEU A 65 5.53 -0.65 14.23
C LEU A 65 4.45 -0.19 15.23
N GLY A 66 4.38 -0.82 16.40
CA GLY A 66 3.35 -0.55 17.40
C GLY A 66 1.96 -1.05 17.00
N TYR A 67 1.88 -2.01 16.08
CA TYR A 67 0.63 -2.64 15.63
C TYR A 67 0.39 -3.95 16.37
N GLU A 68 -0.85 -4.18 16.80
CA GLU A 68 -1.25 -5.45 17.44
C GLU A 68 -1.71 -6.48 16.42
N SER A 69 -2.23 -6.01 15.28
CA SER A 69 -2.85 -6.81 14.24
C SER A 69 -2.41 -6.38 12.85
N TRP A 70 -2.38 -7.33 11.91
CA TRP A 70 -1.95 -7.08 10.53
C TRP A 70 -2.80 -6.00 9.83
N ASN A 71 -4.09 -5.90 10.16
CA ASN A 71 -4.98 -4.93 9.54
C ASN A 71 -4.55 -3.49 9.84
N GLU A 72 -3.91 -3.22 10.98
CA GLU A 72 -3.42 -1.88 11.31
C GLU A 72 -2.30 -1.40 10.36
N ALA A 73 -1.60 -2.31 9.68
CA ALA A 73 -0.57 -1.98 8.69
C ALA A 73 -1.13 -1.62 7.30
N ILE A 74 -2.41 -1.92 7.01
CA ILE A 74 -3.00 -1.70 5.68
C ILE A 74 -2.91 -0.25 5.22
N PRO A 75 -3.16 0.78 6.05
CA PRO A 75 -3.00 2.17 5.65
C PRO A 75 -1.57 2.48 5.19
N ALA A 76 -0.55 2.04 5.93
CA ALA A 76 0.86 2.23 5.57
C ALA A 76 1.22 1.56 4.23
N ILE A 77 0.63 0.39 3.96
CA ILE A 77 0.82 -0.34 2.71
C ILE A 77 0.15 0.39 1.54
N ARG A 78 -0.99 1.05 1.77
CA ARG A 78 -1.64 1.89 0.75
C ARG A 78 -0.80 3.13 0.45
N GLU A 79 -0.28 3.81 1.46
CA GLU A 79 0.66 4.93 1.30
C GLU A 79 1.85 4.50 0.43
N LEU A 80 2.53 3.40 0.80
CA LEU A 80 3.64 2.85 0.03
C LEU A 80 3.26 2.52 -1.43
N ALA A 81 2.07 1.98 -1.66
CA ALA A 81 1.60 1.68 -3.01
C ALA A 81 1.45 2.96 -3.86
N PHE A 82 0.91 4.03 -3.29
CA PHE A 82 0.76 5.31 -3.98
C PHE A 82 2.10 5.99 -4.23
N GLU A 83 3.03 5.93 -3.28
CA GLU A 83 4.41 6.39 -3.47
C GLU A 83 5.09 5.67 -4.63
N LEU A 84 5.03 4.33 -4.66
CA LEU A 84 5.63 3.50 -5.71
C LEU A 84 4.96 3.67 -7.06
N ARG A 85 3.66 3.95 -7.07
CA ARG A 85 2.92 4.29 -8.27
C ARG A 85 3.37 5.64 -8.85
N ALA A 86 3.56 6.65 -8.00
CA ALA A 86 4.00 7.98 -8.43
C ALA A 86 5.37 7.96 -9.14
N VAL A 87 6.23 6.99 -8.78
CA VAL A 87 7.53 6.76 -9.44
C VAL A 87 7.50 5.67 -10.52
N GLY A 88 6.32 5.17 -10.90
CA GLY A 88 6.15 4.25 -12.03
C GLY A 88 6.53 2.79 -11.79
N TYR A 89 6.67 2.35 -10.55
CA TYR A 89 6.99 0.94 -10.23
C TYR A 89 5.76 0.03 -10.28
N CYS A 90 4.58 0.57 -9.94
CA CYS A 90 3.36 -0.21 -9.87
C CYS A 90 2.14 0.58 -10.36
N GLU A 91 1.07 -0.16 -10.65
CA GLU A 91 -0.25 0.37 -10.94
C GLU A 91 -1.21 -0.04 -9.83
N ILE A 92 -2.13 0.86 -9.49
CA ILE A 92 -3.21 0.60 -8.55
C ILE A 92 -4.51 0.49 -9.33
N LEU A 93 -5.25 -0.58 -9.09
CA LEU A 93 -6.55 -0.84 -9.70
C LEU A 93 -7.66 -0.76 -8.65
N GLN A 94 -8.79 -0.21 -9.05
CA GLN A 94 -10.03 -0.24 -8.29
C GLN A 94 -11.16 -0.70 -9.21
N LYS A 95 -11.95 -1.68 -8.76
CA LYS A 95 -13.04 -2.27 -9.57
C LYS A 95 -12.58 -2.72 -10.98
N GLY A 96 -11.34 -3.21 -11.08
CA GLY A 96 -10.74 -3.71 -12.33
C GLY A 96 -10.18 -2.64 -13.27
N LYS A 97 -10.25 -1.35 -12.90
CA LYS A 97 -9.71 -0.24 -13.69
C LYS A 97 -8.45 0.32 -13.03
N VAL A 98 -7.41 0.60 -13.82
CA VAL A 98 -6.22 1.32 -13.35
C VAL A 98 -6.63 2.75 -12.98
N LEU A 99 -6.17 3.22 -11.82
CA LEU A 99 -6.35 4.59 -11.37
C LEU A 99 -5.41 5.52 -12.15
N GLY A 100 -5.95 6.65 -12.64
CA GLY A 100 -5.20 7.68 -13.36
C GLY A 100 -4.36 8.54 -12.42
N ASP A 101 -3.23 9.08 -12.91
CA ASP A 101 -2.18 9.78 -12.12
C ASP A 101 -2.69 11.00 -11.34
N ASP A 102 -3.89 11.47 -11.65
CA ASP A 102 -4.64 12.51 -10.98
C ASP A 102 -5.40 12.05 -9.72
N VAL A 103 -5.52 10.75 -9.48
CA VAL A 103 -6.23 10.17 -8.32
C VAL A 103 -5.28 10.00 -7.14
N ASP A 104 -5.59 10.68 -6.04
CA ASP A 104 -4.87 10.63 -4.77
C ASP A 104 -5.42 9.55 -3.81
N LEU A 105 -4.59 9.15 -2.84
CA LEU A 105 -4.95 8.13 -1.85
C LEU A 105 -6.25 8.46 -1.09
N ILE A 106 -6.45 9.75 -0.77
CA ILE A 106 -7.62 10.24 -0.02
C ILE A 106 -8.94 10.08 -0.79
N GLU A 107 -8.87 10.04 -2.12
CA GLU A 107 -10.04 9.89 -2.99
C GLU A 107 -10.44 8.42 -3.17
N VAL A 108 -9.58 7.49 -2.75
CA VAL A 108 -9.80 6.06 -2.99
C VAL A 108 -10.50 5.38 -1.83
N GLU A 109 -11.78 5.13 -2.00
CA GLU A 109 -12.58 4.39 -1.02
C GLU A 109 -12.55 2.87 -1.25
N GLY A 110 -12.40 2.10 -0.17
CA GLY A 110 -12.55 0.65 -0.20
C GLY A 110 -11.38 -0.11 -0.84
N ALA A 111 -11.70 -1.24 -1.47
CA ALA A 111 -10.71 -2.24 -1.85
C ALA A 111 -9.93 -1.85 -3.12
N ILE A 112 -8.60 -1.90 -3.02
CA ILE A 112 -7.67 -1.73 -4.14
C ILE A 112 -6.99 -3.05 -4.50
N ARG A 113 -6.38 -3.07 -5.68
CA ARG A 113 -5.51 -4.11 -6.20
C ARG A 113 -4.24 -3.46 -6.70
N ILE A 114 -3.12 -4.16 -6.61
CA ILE A 114 -1.81 -3.64 -6.96
C ILE A 114 -1.15 -4.66 -7.91
N ARG A 115 -0.45 -4.16 -8.93
CA ARG A 115 0.41 -4.98 -9.80
C ARG A 115 1.62 -4.19 -10.24
N ARG A 116 2.64 -4.88 -10.76
CA ARG A 116 3.75 -4.23 -11.46
C ARG A 116 3.21 -3.45 -12.66
N MET A 117 3.81 -2.28 -12.94
CA MET A 117 3.44 -1.47 -14.08
C MET A 117 3.54 -2.30 -15.37
N HIS A 118 2.45 -2.37 -16.12
CA HIS A 118 2.34 -3.26 -17.28
C HIS A 118 3.17 -2.75 -18.46
N ASP A 119 3.27 -1.42 -18.58
CA ASP A 119 3.85 -0.70 -19.71
C ASP A 119 5.23 -0.07 -19.42
N TYR A 120 6.04 -0.71 -18.57
CA TYR A 120 7.37 -0.15 -18.22
C TYR A 120 8.26 0.10 -19.45
N THR A 121 8.10 -0.70 -20.51
CA THR A 121 8.83 -0.58 -21.78
C THR A 121 8.36 0.59 -22.66
N SER A 122 7.11 1.02 -22.53
CA SER A 122 6.48 2.00 -23.43
C SER A 122 6.86 3.43 -23.05
N LYS A 123 6.95 3.75 -21.75
CA LYS A 123 7.37 5.10 -21.30
C LYS A 123 8.84 5.44 -21.63
N LEU A 124 9.73 4.46 -21.68
CA LEU A 124 11.14 4.68 -22.10
C LEU A 124 11.29 4.97 -23.59
N ALA A 125 10.31 4.57 -24.42
CA ALA A 125 10.35 4.77 -25.86
C ALA A 125 9.80 6.16 -26.28
N ASP A 126 8.98 6.79 -25.44
CA ASP A 126 8.36 8.09 -25.72
C ASP A 126 9.22 9.30 -25.26
N ASP A 127 10.31 9.05 -24.52
CA ASP A 127 11.23 10.08 -23.98
C ASP A 127 12.48 10.35 -24.88
N TRP A 128 12.50 9.89 -26.15
CA TRP A 128 13.60 10.10 -27.11
C TRP A 128 13.19 10.75 -28.43
#